data_AF-X6JSX3-F1
#
_entry.id   AF-X6JSX3-F1
#
_cell.length_a   1.000
_cell.length_b   1.000
_cell.length_c   1.000
_cell.angle_alpha   90.00
_cell.angle_beta   90.00
_cell.angle_gamma   90.00
#
_symmetry.space_group_name_H-M   'P 1'
#
loop_
_entity.id
_entity.type
_entity.pdbx_description
1 polymer ?
#
loop_
_entity_poly.entity_id
_entity_poly.type
_entity_poly.pdbx_seq_one_letter_code
_entity_poly.pdbx_strand_id
1 'polypeptide(L)'
;MTSPKFSSRAGFLVGLGVTPVAFFLALYSAGAGHGDYVLARLLYPVPMLATLLTNTTITSLSIGLAALQFPAYGAFVAGAGGSRWLALGVFHLVAIAAAFSGLLESFSG
;
A
#
# COMPACT_ATOMS: atom_id res chain seq x y z
N MET A 1 5.39 32.02 -2.38
CA MET A 1 6.39 31.27 -1.59
C MET A 1 6.47 29.86 -2.16
N THR A 2 7.63 29.45 -2.68
CA THR A 2 7.82 28.07 -3.15
C THR A 2 8.22 27.21 -1.96
N SER A 3 7.36 26.28 -1.54
CA SER A 3 7.67 25.32 -0.47
C SER A 3 8.98 24.57 -0.77
N PRO A 4 9.78 24.21 0.26
CA PRO A 4 11.00 23.45 0.06
C PRO A 4 10.66 22.12 -0.65
N LYS A 5 11.25 21.92 -1.82
CA LYS A 5 11.04 20.71 -2.62
C LYS A 5 11.86 19.57 -2.01
N PHE A 6 11.20 18.65 -1.32
CA PHE A 6 11.83 17.39 -0.89
C PHE A 6 12.33 16.59 -2.10
N SER A 7 13.52 16.01 -2.00
CA SER A 7 14.04 15.15 -3.07
C SER A 7 13.35 13.79 -3.09
N SER A 8 13.24 13.14 -4.26
CA SER A 8 12.67 11.79 -4.37
C SER A 8 13.37 10.76 -3.47
N ARG A 9 14.68 10.92 -3.23
CA ARG A 9 15.42 10.07 -2.27
C ARG A 9 14.91 10.27 -0.84
N ALA A 10 14.69 11.50 -0.43
CA ALA A 10 14.17 11.78 0.91
C ALA A 10 12.73 11.27 1.05
N GLY A 11 11.89 11.43 0.04
CA GLY A 11 10.54 10.83 0.03
C GLY A 11 10.56 9.31 0.11
N PHE A 12 11.47 8.65 -0.61
CA PHE A 12 11.67 7.21 -0.53
C PHE A 12 12.03 6.77 0.90
N LEU A 13 12.98 7.46 1.55
CA LEU A 13 13.40 7.15 2.92
C LEU A 13 12.26 7.33 3.93
N VAL A 14 11.44 8.38 3.76
CA VAL A 14 10.24 8.56 4.58
C VAL A 14 9.28 7.39 4.37
N GLY A 15 9.01 7.00 3.13
CA GLY A 15 8.18 5.84 2.83
C GLY A 15 8.72 4.54 3.42
N LEU A 16 10.05 4.36 3.40
CA LEU A 16 10.73 3.22 4.02
C LEU A 16 10.56 3.19 5.54
N GLY A 17 10.55 4.35 6.20
CA GLY A 17 10.21 4.45 7.63
C GLY A 17 8.75 4.17 7.95
N VAL A 18 7.83 4.47 7.03
CA VAL A 18 6.39 4.16 7.17
C VAL A 18 6.11 2.67 6.98
N THR A 19 6.84 2.00 6.08
CA THR A 19 6.65 0.57 5.77
C THR A 19 6.56 -0.34 6.99
N PRO A 20 7.49 -0.37 7.96
CA PRO A 20 7.40 -1.31 9.08
C PRO A 20 6.14 -1.09 9.93
N VAL A 21 5.76 0.16 10.18
CA VAL A 21 4.56 0.48 10.97
C VAL A 21 3.30 -0.01 10.26
N ALA A 22 3.15 0.33 8.98
CA ALA A 22 2.00 -0.12 8.19
C ALA A 22 1.97 -1.65 8.06
N PHE A 23 3.14 -2.29 7.89
CA PHE A 23 3.26 -3.74 7.76
C PHE A 23 2.82 -4.46 9.03
N PHE A 24 3.22 -3.99 10.21
CA PHE A 24 2.76 -4.57 11.48
C PHE A 24 1.25 -4.40 11.69
N LEU A 25 0.67 -3.27 11.28
CA LEU A 25 -0.79 -3.07 11.33
C LEU A 25 -1.52 -4.04 10.38
N ALA A 26 -0.98 -4.26 9.18
CA ALA A 26 -1.53 -5.25 8.25
C ALA A 26 -1.47 -6.66 8.83
N LEU A 27 -0.32 -7.08 9.38
CA LEU A 27 -0.14 -8.37 10.06
C LEU A 27 -1.09 -8.54 11.25
N TYR A 28 -1.30 -7.48 12.04
CA TYR A 28 -2.25 -7.49 13.14
C TYR A 28 -3.67 -7.82 12.65
N SER A 29 -4.16 -7.13 11.61
CA SER A 29 -5.49 -7.42 11.03
C SER A 29 -5.57 -8.78 10.33
N ALA A 30 -4.46 -9.32 9.86
CA ALA A 30 -4.42 -10.62 9.20
C ALA A 30 -4.56 -11.78 10.19
N GLY A 31 -4.39 -11.55 11.50
CA GLY A 31 -4.62 -12.57 12.53
C GLY A 31 -3.87 -13.89 12.27
N ALA A 32 -2.61 -13.80 11.80
CA ALA A 32 -1.78 -14.94 11.40
C ALA A 32 -2.34 -15.82 10.26
N GLY A 33 -3.28 -15.34 9.45
CA GLY A 33 -3.94 -16.14 8.42
C GLY A 33 -5.47 -16.17 8.52
N HIS A 34 -6.00 -15.73 9.66
CA HIS A 34 -7.40 -15.95 10.06
C HIS A 34 -8.16 -14.67 10.40
N GLY A 35 -7.54 -13.50 10.25
CA GLY A 35 -8.17 -12.22 10.52
C GLY A 35 -8.99 -11.70 9.35
N ASP A 36 -9.56 -10.50 9.49
CA ASP A 36 -10.41 -9.85 8.48
C ASP A 36 -9.62 -9.16 7.35
N TYR A 37 -8.30 -9.03 7.51
CA TYR A 37 -7.39 -8.35 6.57
C TYR A 37 -7.78 -6.90 6.26
N VAL A 38 -8.61 -6.26 7.09
CA VAL A 38 -9.13 -4.90 6.82
C VAL A 38 -7.98 -3.90 6.72
N LEU A 39 -7.04 -3.92 7.67
CA LEU A 39 -5.88 -3.02 7.61
C LEU A 39 -4.93 -3.39 6.47
N ALA A 40 -4.79 -4.68 6.15
CA ALA A 40 -4.01 -5.10 4.99
C ALA A 40 -4.58 -4.56 3.67
N ARG A 41 -5.90 -4.59 3.48
CA ARG A 41 -6.59 -4.03 2.30
C ARG A 41 -6.53 -2.51 2.26
N LEU A 42 -6.63 -1.83 3.40
CA LEU A 42 -6.58 -0.36 3.47
C LEU A 42 -5.17 0.20 3.25
N LEU A 43 -4.16 -0.43 3.85
CA LEU A 43 -2.78 0.05 3.83
C LEU A 43 -2.00 -0.48 2.63
N TYR A 44 -2.25 -1.70 2.20
CA TYR A 44 -1.56 -2.38 1.10
C TYR A 44 -2.52 -2.93 0.02
N PRO A 45 -3.40 -2.08 -0.55
CA PRO A 45 -4.34 -2.54 -1.55
C PRO A 45 -3.65 -3.11 -2.80
N VAL A 46 -2.52 -2.55 -3.24
CA VAL A 46 -1.81 -3.04 -4.44
C VAL A 46 -1.21 -4.44 -4.20
N PRO A 47 -0.43 -4.69 -3.13
CA PRO A 47 0.01 -6.05 -2.77
C PRO A 47 -1.13 -7.06 -2.60
N MET A 48 -2.25 -6.63 -2.00
CA MET A 48 -3.43 -7.48 -1.83
C MET A 48 -4.04 -7.86 -3.17
N LEU A 49 -4.25 -6.89 -4.07
CA LEU A 49 -4.76 -7.17 -5.43
C LEU A 49 -3.78 -8.03 -6.24
N ALA A 50 -2.47 -7.90 -6.03
CA ALA A 50 -1.49 -8.74 -6.71
C ALA A 50 -1.66 -10.24 -6.38
N THR A 51 -2.28 -10.58 -5.24
CA THR A 51 -2.60 -11.98 -4.91
C THR A 51 -3.58 -12.62 -5.90
N LEU A 52 -4.39 -11.83 -6.63
CA LEU A 52 -5.26 -12.34 -7.70
C LEU A 52 -4.45 -13.05 -8.80
N LEU A 53 -3.20 -12.65 -9.01
CA LEU A 53 -2.28 -13.28 -9.97
C LEU A 53 -1.73 -14.61 -9.45
N THR A 54 -1.88 -14.89 -8.15
CA THR A 54 -1.35 -16.06 -7.46
C THR A 54 -2.44 -16.82 -6.73
N ASN A 55 -3.63 -16.94 -7.33
CA ASN A 55 -4.80 -17.63 -6.79
C ASN A 55 -5.13 -17.21 -5.35
N THR A 56 -5.07 -15.90 -5.10
CA THR A 56 -5.28 -15.27 -3.79
C THR A 56 -4.34 -15.75 -2.68
N THR A 57 -3.18 -16.26 -3.04
CA THR A 57 -2.14 -16.63 -2.06
C THR A 57 -1.17 -15.47 -1.88
N ILE A 58 -0.82 -15.17 -0.63
CA ILE A 58 0.26 -14.21 -0.33
C ILE A 58 1.59 -14.88 -0.68
N THR A 59 2.28 -14.34 -1.68
CA THR A 59 3.57 -14.84 -2.16
C THR A 59 4.69 -13.83 -1.94
N SER A 60 5.92 -14.22 -2.27
CA SER A 60 7.07 -13.30 -2.30
C SER A 60 6.83 -12.08 -3.20
N LEU A 61 6.02 -12.21 -4.26
CA LEU A 61 5.61 -11.08 -5.10
C LEU A 61 4.81 -10.06 -4.29
N SER A 62 3.74 -10.48 -3.62
CA SER A 62 2.92 -9.60 -2.77
C SER A 62 3.74 -8.98 -1.65
N ILE A 63 4.62 -9.76 -1.00
CA ILE A 63 5.51 -9.25 0.06
C ILE A 63 6.50 -8.21 -0.49
N GLY A 64 7.11 -8.47 -1.65
CA GLY A 64 8.01 -7.52 -2.31
C GLY A 64 7.32 -6.22 -2.69
N LEU A 65 6.08 -6.30 -3.21
CA LEU A 65 5.26 -5.13 -3.49
C LEU A 65 4.89 -4.38 -2.21
N ALA A 66 4.60 -5.08 -1.11
CA ALA A 66 4.30 -4.44 0.18
C ALA A 66 5.52 -3.67 0.72
N ALA A 67 6.71 -4.26 0.61
CA ALA A 67 7.95 -3.58 0.99
C ALA A 67 8.19 -2.30 0.16
N LEU A 68 7.82 -2.32 -1.13
CA LEU A 68 8.08 -1.24 -2.07
C LEU A 68 7.00 -0.14 -2.12
N GLN A 69 5.75 -0.44 -1.74
CA GLN A 69 4.61 0.46 -1.96
C GLN A 69 4.82 1.86 -1.36
N PHE A 70 5.05 1.97 -0.05
CA PHE A 70 5.23 3.26 0.60
C PHE A 70 6.51 4.00 0.17
N PRO A 71 7.68 3.34 0.01
CA PRO A 71 8.86 3.97 -0.56
C PRO A 71 8.63 4.53 -1.97
N ALA A 72 7.95 3.78 -2.83
CA ALA A 72 7.59 4.24 -4.17
C ALA A 72 6.63 5.42 -4.14
N TYR A 73 5.62 5.38 -3.26
CA TYR A 73 4.67 6.49 -3.07
C TYR A 73 5.38 7.76 -2.60
N GLY A 74 6.22 7.64 -1.57
CA GLY A 74 7.00 8.75 -1.03
C GLY A 74 7.93 9.35 -2.09
N ALA A 75 8.61 8.52 -2.89
CA ALA A 75 9.46 8.99 -3.99
C ALA A 75 8.66 9.73 -5.09
N PHE A 76 7.46 9.24 -5.40
CA PHE A 76 6.58 9.79 -6.44
C PHE A 76 6.05 11.19 -6.09
N VAL A 77 5.64 11.39 -4.82
CA VAL A 77 5.07 12.65 -4.34
C VAL A 77 6.11 13.64 -3.82
N ALA A 78 7.36 13.22 -3.61
CA ALA A 78 8.43 14.09 -3.15
C ALA A 78 8.64 15.31 -4.06
N GLY A 79 8.59 16.50 -3.46
CA GLY A 79 8.77 17.77 -4.18
C GLY A 79 7.68 18.08 -5.21
N ALA A 80 6.58 17.32 -5.20
CA ALA A 80 5.46 17.50 -6.10
C ALA A 80 4.42 18.49 -5.57
N GLY A 81 3.67 19.10 -6.48
CA GLY A 81 2.47 19.87 -6.13
C GLY A 81 1.29 18.96 -5.78
N GLY A 82 0.15 19.58 -5.44
CA GLY A 82 -1.06 18.87 -5.03
C GLY A 82 -1.60 17.86 -6.05
N SER A 83 -1.29 18.01 -7.35
CA SER A 83 -1.75 17.10 -8.40
C SER A 83 -1.18 15.68 -8.27
N ARG A 84 0.10 15.49 -7.88
CA ARG A 84 0.64 14.14 -7.67
C ARG A 84 0.10 13.48 -6.41
N TRP A 85 -0.13 14.27 -5.36
CA TRP A 85 -0.81 13.81 -4.16
C TRP A 85 -2.24 13.38 -4.46
N LEU A 86 -2.97 14.18 -5.25
CA LEU A 86 -4.32 13.83 -5.70
C LEU A 86 -4.31 12.55 -6.56
N ALA A 87 -3.41 12.46 -7.53
CA ALA A 87 -3.29 11.27 -8.39
C ALA A 87 -2.98 10.01 -7.57
N LEU A 88 -2.03 10.09 -6.63
CA LEU A 88 -1.70 8.97 -5.76
C LEU A 88 -2.89 8.61 -4.86
N GLY A 89 -3.56 9.61 -4.26
CA GLY A 89 -4.73 9.41 -3.41
C GLY A 89 -5.87 8.72 -4.16
N VAL A 90 -6.19 9.18 -5.36
CA VAL A 90 -7.21 8.57 -6.22
C VAL A 90 -6.81 7.14 -6.58
N PHE A 91 -5.56 6.91 -7.00
CA PHE A 91 -5.06 5.57 -7.31
C PHE A 91 -5.19 4.61 -6.11
N HIS A 92 -4.76 5.05 -4.92
CA HIS A 92 -4.84 4.25 -3.70
C HIS A 92 -6.28 3.96 -3.30
N LEU A 93 -7.18 4.96 -3.39
CA LEU A 93 -8.60 4.79 -3.10
C LEU A 93 -9.29 3.82 -4.06
N VAL A 94 -8.98 3.89 -5.36
CA VAL A 94 -9.50 2.92 -6.34
C VAL A 94 -9.00 1.52 -6.03
N ALA A 95 -7.72 1.37 -5.67
CA ALA A 95 -7.17 0.08 -5.27
C ALA A 95 -7.83 -0.46 -3.98
N ILE A 96 -8.11 0.40 -3.00
CA ILE A 96 -8.89 0.03 -1.79
C ILE A 96 -10.29 -0.44 -2.22
N ALA A 97 -11.01 0.35 -3.03
CA ALA A 97 -12.36 -0.02 -3.46
C ALA A 97 -12.37 -1.38 -4.17
N ALA A 98 -11.38 -1.65 -5.02
CA ALA A 98 -11.21 -2.96 -5.65
C ALA A 98 -10.88 -4.08 -4.64
N ALA A 99 -10.08 -3.81 -3.62
CA ALA A 99 -9.77 -4.80 -2.57
C ALA A 99 -10.98 -5.11 -1.67
N PHE A 100 -12.00 -4.25 -1.64
CA PHE A 100 -13.25 -4.43 -0.90
C PHE A 100 -14.46 -4.77 -1.78
N SER A 101 -14.31 -4.89 -3.10
CA SER A 101 -15.44 -5.13 -4.01
C SER A 101 -15.94 -6.58 -4.03
N GLY A 102 -15.32 -7.47 -3.25
CA GLY A 102 -15.55 -8.92 -3.30
C GLY A 102 -14.56 -9.67 -4.19
N LEU A 103 -13.62 -9.01 -4.87
CA LEU A 103 -12.58 -9.71 -5.65
C LEU A 103 -11.65 -10.59 -4.78
N LEU A 104 -11.56 -10.30 -3.48
CA LEU A 104 -10.67 -10.95 -2.52
C LEU A 104 -11.46 -11.76 -1.46
N GLU A 105 -12.38 -12.63 -1.89
CA GLU A 105 -13.23 -13.43 -0.99
C GLU A 105 -12.43 -14.35 -0.05
N SER A 106 -11.27 -14.84 -0.47
CA SER A 106 -10.42 -15.70 0.38
C SER A 106 -9.81 -14.99 1.59
N PHE A 107 -9.94 -13.67 1.66
CA PHE A 107 -9.48 -12.85 2.76
C PHE A 107 -10.62 -12.22 3.56
N SER A 108 -11.89 -12.59 3.31
CA SER A 108 -13.01 -12.16 4.17
C SER A 108 -13.21 -13.22 5.24
N GLY A 109 -12.87 -12.86 6.48
CA GLY A 109 -13.19 -13.69 7.66
C GLY A 109 -14.69 -13.83 7.89
#